data_AF-A0A934D102-F1
#
_entry.id   AF-A0A934D102-F1
#
_cell.length_a   1.000
_cell.length_b   1.000
_cell.length_c   1.000
_cell.angle_alpha   90.00
_cell.angle_beta   90.00
_cell.angle_gamma   90.00
#
_symmetry.space_group_name_H-M   'P 1'
#
loop_
_entity.id
_entity.type
_entity.pdbx_description
1 polymer ?
#
loop_
_entity_poly.entity_id
_entity_poly.type
_entity_poly.pdbx_seq_one_letter_code
_entity_poly.pdbx_strand_id
1 'polypeptide(L)'
;MKFILAGLVAAVPAILVGSASAGDYHKDGTLLCSQCHVMHFSQSHGYNPNGSGFVFTPLGSTPHEFLLRGPVNDMCLTCHDNNGIAPDVYGSANTGNGPTDVRLAGFLNRLGDPTEASGHTLDSTDLAPGSTGAGWSDPNGLSCVNCHHQHGGSQSGTTYGQPGYSPYRNLRVTAGQAASNTTVVTYNYTAHGTNDLTRDVFERQAAEYDEADVDWNEPNSADSAIAKFCGGCHGDFHGQVGSAQIGGVASGAGFADFVRHPAAGVNIGVLGGGHSSLTLFNAHTNKVKVMSPTGVWGATHPGDVTPTCISCHKGHGNGNAFGLLFRQGTGTLTENGDTAGNQLEDLCGQCHVQGRYFFNNP
;
A
#
# COMPACT_ATOMS: atom_id res chain seq x y z
N MET A 1 1.31 38.84 -63.69
CA MET A 1 0.64 38.63 -62.39
C MET A 1 1.47 37.62 -61.60
N LYS A 2 2.12 38.07 -60.52
CA LYS A 2 2.91 37.22 -59.62
C LYS A 2 1.96 36.65 -58.56
N PHE A 3 1.73 35.34 -58.57
CA PHE A 3 1.00 34.67 -57.49
C PHE A 3 1.94 34.47 -56.31
N ILE A 4 1.64 35.14 -55.21
CA ILE A 4 2.26 34.94 -53.90
C ILE A 4 1.59 33.72 -53.29
N LEU A 5 2.31 32.60 -53.18
CA LEU A 5 1.90 31.45 -52.37
C LEU A 5 2.16 31.81 -50.90
N ALA A 6 1.10 32.14 -50.17
CA ALA A 6 1.15 32.28 -48.72
C ALA A 6 1.24 30.89 -48.08
N GLY A 7 2.38 30.60 -47.42
CA GLY A 7 2.57 29.39 -46.63
C GLY A 7 1.70 29.44 -45.37
N LEU A 8 0.71 28.56 -45.29
CA LEU A 8 -0.09 28.34 -44.11
C LEU A 8 0.74 27.49 -43.12
N VAL A 9 1.37 28.14 -42.14
CA VAL A 9 2.01 27.44 -41.02
C VAL A 9 0.89 26.94 -40.12
N ALA A 10 0.56 25.65 -40.23
CA ALA A 10 -0.31 24.96 -39.29
C ALA A 10 0.41 24.88 -37.93
N ALA A 11 0.07 25.79 -37.02
CA ALA A 11 0.45 25.68 -35.62
C ALA A 11 -0.30 24.48 -35.03
N VAL A 12 0.36 23.33 -34.97
CA VAL A 12 -0.11 22.18 -34.19
C VAL A 12 0.02 22.58 -32.73
N PRO A 13 -1.08 22.72 -31.96
CA PRO A 13 -0.95 22.84 -30.52
C PRO A 13 -0.35 21.52 -30.02
N ALA A 14 0.89 21.57 -29.55
CA ALA A 14 1.45 20.49 -28.75
C ALA A 14 0.59 20.37 -27.50
N ILE A 15 -0.40 19.49 -27.55
CA ILE A 15 -1.12 19.03 -26.37
C ILE A 15 -0.07 18.30 -25.55
N LEU A 16 0.48 18.98 -24.56
CA LEU A 16 1.19 18.36 -23.45
C LEU A 16 0.18 17.45 -22.76
N VAL A 17 0.07 16.21 -23.23
CA VAL A 17 -0.52 15.13 -22.46
C VAL A 17 0.46 14.95 -21.30
N GLY A 18 0.17 15.60 -20.17
CA GLY A 18 0.87 15.30 -18.94
C GLY A 18 0.65 13.82 -18.69
N SER A 19 1.72 13.03 -18.78
CA SER A 19 1.69 11.64 -18.36
C SER A 19 1.30 11.65 -16.89
N ALA A 20 0.04 11.29 -16.60
CA ALA A 20 -0.38 11.03 -15.25
C ALA A 20 0.44 9.82 -14.78
N SER A 21 1.45 10.09 -13.96
CA SER A 21 2.29 9.09 -13.31
C SER A 21 1.38 8.12 -12.57
N ALA A 22 1.52 6.83 -12.87
CA ALA A 22 0.72 5.81 -12.22
C ALA A 22 0.97 5.90 -10.69
N GLY A 23 -0.12 6.16 -9.97
CA GLY A 23 -0.17 6.31 -8.51
C GLY A 23 -0.28 7.77 -8.07
N ASP A 24 -0.06 8.67 -9.01
CA ASP A 24 -0.46 10.08 -8.96
C ASP A 24 -1.62 10.40 -9.90
N TYR A 25 -2.18 9.39 -10.58
CA TYR A 25 -3.37 9.52 -11.44
C TYR A 25 -4.57 10.20 -10.76
N HIS A 26 -4.67 10.07 -9.43
CA HIS A 26 -5.73 10.71 -8.65
C HIS A 26 -5.32 12.08 -8.08
N LYS A 27 -4.25 12.74 -8.56
CA LYS A 27 -3.70 13.98 -7.97
C LYS A 27 -3.77 15.18 -8.89
N ASP A 28 -3.76 16.38 -8.29
CA ASP A 28 -3.51 17.68 -8.96
C ASP A 28 -4.28 17.94 -10.26
N GLY A 29 -5.56 17.51 -10.31
CA GLY A 29 -6.41 17.74 -11.49
C GLY A 29 -6.14 16.82 -12.68
N THR A 30 -5.29 15.80 -12.52
CA THR A 30 -5.15 14.71 -13.51
C THR A 30 -6.36 13.78 -13.51
N LEU A 31 -7.09 13.73 -12.39
CA LEU A 31 -8.37 13.02 -12.28
C LEU A 31 -9.49 13.86 -12.89
N LEU A 32 -10.09 13.33 -13.96
CA LEU A 32 -11.28 13.90 -14.57
C LEU A 32 -12.51 13.28 -13.93
N CYS A 33 -13.49 14.09 -13.51
CA CYS A 33 -14.73 13.59 -12.91
C CYS A 33 -15.41 12.54 -13.79
N SER A 34 -15.31 12.71 -15.11
CA SER A 34 -15.84 11.82 -16.13
C SER A 34 -15.19 10.43 -16.17
N GLN A 35 -14.05 10.23 -15.51
CA GLN A 35 -13.40 8.92 -15.42
C GLN A 35 -14.10 8.01 -14.39
N CYS A 36 -14.90 8.58 -13.49
CA CYS A 36 -15.58 7.83 -12.43
C CYS A 36 -17.11 8.05 -12.44
N HIS A 37 -17.53 9.22 -12.93
CA HIS A 37 -18.92 9.64 -12.94
C HIS A 37 -19.42 9.82 -14.36
N VAL A 38 -20.68 9.47 -14.57
CA VAL A 38 -21.41 9.81 -15.79
C VAL A 38 -22.37 10.96 -15.51
N MET A 39 -22.59 11.83 -16.49
CA MET A 39 -23.58 12.91 -16.34
C MET A 39 -24.99 12.43 -16.74
N HIS A 40 -25.04 11.45 -17.64
CA HIS A 40 -26.27 10.85 -18.17
C HIS A 40 -26.10 9.34 -18.26
N PHE A 41 -26.90 8.58 -17.51
CA PHE A 41 -26.83 7.11 -17.50
C PHE A 41 -27.20 6.46 -18.84
N SER A 42 -27.78 7.22 -19.77
CA SER A 42 -28.18 6.77 -21.12
C SER A 42 -27.12 7.00 -22.20
N GLN A 43 -25.95 7.56 -21.88
CA GLN A 43 -24.91 7.88 -22.86
C GLN A 43 -23.52 7.51 -22.34
N SER A 44 -22.76 6.79 -23.15
CA SER A 44 -21.33 6.57 -22.96
C SER A 44 -20.57 7.31 -24.07
N HIS A 45 -19.88 8.39 -23.75
CA HIS A 45 -19.01 9.09 -24.69
C HIS A 45 -17.72 9.54 -23.99
N GLY A 46 -16.66 9.74 -24.77
CA GLY A 46 -15.44 10.33 -24.24
C GLY A 46 -15.66 11.83 -24.03
N TYR A 47 -15.08 12.39 -22.97
CA TYR A 47 -15.28 13.79 -22.59
C TYR A 47 -14.27 14.77 -23.21
N ASN A 48 -13.41 14.31 -24.11
CA ASN A 48 -12.56 15.21 -24.88
C ASN A 48 -13.39 15.98 -25.93
N PRO A 49 -12.93 17.15 -26.41
CA PRO A 49 -13.65 17.97 -27.39
C PRO A 49 -14.03 17.24 -28.70
N ASN A 50 -13.32 16.17 -29.05
CA ASN A 50 -13.57 15.32 -30.22
C ASN A 50 -14.42 14.06 -29.91
N GLY A 51 -15.01 13.97 -28.70
CA GLY A 51 -15.75 12.79 -28.24
C GLY A 51 -14.86 11.58 -27.88
N SER A 52 -13.54 11.73 -27.92
CA SER A 52 -12.58 10.71 -27.47
C SER A 52 -12.31 10.80 -25.96
N GLY A 53 -11.47 9.91 -25.45
CA GLY A 53 -11.13 9.82 -24.03
C GLY A 53 -11.69 8.54 -23.42
N PHE A 54 -11.62 8.44 -22.09
CA PHE A 54 -12.16 7.29 -21.39
C PHE A 54 -13.67 7.23 -21.54
N VAL A 55 -14.16 6.14 -22.13
CA VAL A 55 -15.58 5.86 -22.28
C VAL A 55 -15.96 4.83 -21.23
N PHE A 56 -16.55 5.29 -20.13
CA PHE A 56 -17.13 4.40 -19.14
C PHE A 56 -18.56 4.08 -19.55
N THR A 57 -18.82 2.80 -19.84
CA THR A 57 -20.20 2.33 -19.86
C THR A 57 -20.60 2.16 -18.40
N PRO A 58 -21.69 2.78 -17.92
CA PRO A 58 -22.10 2.62 -16.53
C PRO A 58 -22.24 1.14 -16.17
N LEU A 59 -21.43 0.67 -15.23
CA LEU A 59 -21.52 -0.70 -14.73
C LEU A 59 -22.59 -0.74 -13.63
N GLY A 60 -23.65 -1.51 -13.85
CA GLY A 60 -24.64 -1.84 -12.82
C GLY A 60 -25.77 -0.81 -12.60
N SER A 61 -26.39 -0.87 -11.42
CA SER A 61 -27.55 -0.06 -11.03
C SER A 61 -27.13 1.35 -10.62
N THR A 62 -27.71 2.36 -11.26
CA THR A 62 -27.61 3.77 -10.83
C THR A 62 -29.02 4.29 -10.50
N PRO A 63 -29.16 5.36 -9.69
CA PRO A 63 -28.14 6.23 -9.09
C PRO A 63 -27.56 5.72 -7.75
N HIS A 64 -26.37 6.21 -7.41
CA HIS A 64 -25.81 6.16 -6.04
C HIS A 64 -25.80 7.58 -5.45
N GLU A 65 -25.55 7.72 -4.14
CA GLU A 65 -25.55 9.04 -3.48
C GLU A 65 -24.61 10.05 -4.19
N PHE A 66 -25.10 11.28 -4.29
CA PHE A 66 -24.45 12.48 -4.83
C PHE A 66 -24.21 12.53 -6.36
N LEU A 67 -23.85 11.43 -7.04
CA LEU A 67 -23.54 11.42 -8.49
C LEU A 67 -23.91 10.09 -9.17
N LEU A 68 -24.13 10.12 -10.49
CA LEU A 68 -24.34 8.89 -11.28
C LEU A 68 -22.99 8.19 -11.49
N ARG A 69 -22.81 7.05 -10.84
CA ARG A 69 -21.65 6.16 -10.93
C ARG A 69 -22.09 4.73 -10.64
N GLY A 70 -21.28 3.73 -10.98
CA GLY A 70 -21.51 2.36 -10.51
C GLY A 70 -21.12 2.16 -9.04
N PRO A 71 -21.20 0.91 -8.53
CA PRO A 71 -20.63 0.51 -7.25
C PRO A 71 -19.13 0.87 -7.17
N VAL A 72 -18.66 1.21 -5.97
CA VAL A 72 -17.30 1.78 -5.79
C VAL A 72 -16.21 0.81 -6.26
N ASN A 73 -16.27 -0.45 -5.82
CA ASN A 73 -15.27 -1.45 -6.16
C ASN A 73 -15.23 -1.70 -7.67
N ASP A 74 -16.39 -1.90 -8.30
CA ASP A 74 -16.49 -2.09 -9.75
C ASP A 74 -15.91 -0.90 -10.52
N MET A 75 -16.20 0.32 -10.06
CA MET A 75 -15.67 1.55 -10.65
C MET A 75 -14.14 1.61 -10.55
N CYS A 76 -13.56 1.34 -9.38
CA CYS A 76 -12.10 1.32 -9.22
C CYS A 76 -11.44 0.24 -10.09
N LEU A 77 -12.03 -0.97 -10.13
CA LEU A 77 -11.47 -2.10 -10.87
C LEU A 77 -11.55 -1.93 -12.39
N THR A 78 -12.45 -1.09 -12.93
CA THR A 78 -12.39 -0.74 -14.36
C THR A 78 -11.03 -0.17 -14.78
N CYS A 79 -10.35 0.49 -13.85
CA CYS A 79 -9.01 1.04 -14.03
C CYS A 79 -7.91 0.12 -13.53
N HIS A 80 -8.18 -0.68 -12.50
CA HIS A 80 -7.19 -1.40 -11.71
C HIS A 80 -7.25 -2.93 -11.84
N ASP A 81 -7.98 -3.44 -12.82
CA ASP A 81 -8.04 -4.87 -13.16
C ASP A 81 -7.80 -5.01 -14.67
N ASN A 82 -6.67 -5.63 -15.04
CA ASN A 82 -6.38 -6.09 -16.39
C ASN A 82 -6.58 -5.06 -17.54
N ASN A 83 -6.15 -3.81 -17.36
CA ASN A 83 -6.37 -2.77 -18.38
C ASN A 83 -5.13 -1.99 -18.84
N GLY A 84 -3.94 -2.28 -18.29
CA GLY A 84 -2.66 -1.66 -18.65
C GLY A 84 -2.51 -0.15 -18.35
N ILE A 85 -3.53 0.52 -17.82
CA ILE A 85 -3.54 1.96 -17.54
C ILE A 85 -3.10 2.25 -16.11
N ALA A 86 -3.55 1.41 -15.18
CA ALA A 86 -3.14 1.47 -13.78
C ALA A 86 -2.58 0.10 -13.34
N PRO A 87 -1.96 0.02 -12.16
CA PRO A 87 -1.55 -1.26 -11.61
C PRO A 87 -2.75 -2.15 -11.43
N ASP A 88 -2.52 -3.42 -11.70
CA ASP A 88 -3.45 -4.46 -11.36
C ASP A 88 -3.46 -4.67 -9.85
N VAL A 89 -4.61 -4.54 -9.22
CA VAL A 89 -4.76 -4.75 -7.77
C VAL A 89 -5.66 -5.94 -7.47
N TYR A 90 -6.20 -6.64 -8.46
CA TYR A 90 -7.21 -7.66 -8.26
C TYR A 90 -6.78 -8.99 -8.85
N GLY A 91 -6.90 -10.04 -8.04
CA GLY A 91 -6.53 -11.39 -8.44
C GLY A 91 -5.02 -11.61 -8.61
N SER A 92 -4.66 -12.88 -8.76
CA SER A 92 -3.26 -13.30 -8.82
C SER A 92 -2.56 -12.96 -10.13
N ALA A 93 -3.31 -12.73 -11.20
CA ALA A 93 -2.75 -12.23 -12.44
C ALA A 93 -2.33 -10.76 -12.24
N ASN A 94 -1.17 -10.39 -12.77
CA ASN A 94 -0.75 -9.00 -12.86
C ASN A 94 -0.68 -8.65 -14.34
N THR A 95 -1.74 -8.08 -14.88
CA THR A 95 -1.82 -7.69 -16.30
C THR A 95 -2.08 -6.20 -16.50
N GLY A 96 -1.91 -5.43 -15.42
CA GLY A 96 -1.99 -3.98 -15.42
C GLY A 96 -0.68 -3.34 -15.89
N ASN A 97 -0.50 -2.07 -15.53
CA ASN A 97 0.77 -1.39 -15.70
C ASN A 97 1.83 -2.01 -14.77
N GLY A 98 2.95 -2.45 -15.34
CA GLY A 98 3.99 -3.21 -14.61
C GLY A 98 3.66 -4.71 -14.45
N PRO A 99 3.37 -5.46 -15.54
CA PRO A 99 2.94 -6.86 -15.43
C PRO A 99 4.06 -7.82 -14.97
N THR A 100 5.30 -7.37 -14.99
CA THR A 100 6.48 -8.10 -14.50
C THR A 100 6.77 -7.83 -13.03
N ASP A 101 6.09 -6.85 -12.45
CA ASP A 101 6.42 -6.33 -11.13
C ASP A 101 5.90 -7.27 -10.05
N VAL A 102 6.64 -7.36 -8.94
CA VAL A 102 6.13 -7.95 -7.70
C VAL A 102 5.42 -6.85 -6.92
N ARG A 103 4.09 -6.82 -6.97
CA ARG A 103 3.31 -5.69 -6.42
C ARG A 103 3.60 -5.50 -4.93
N LEU A 104 4.00 -4.29 -4.53
CA LEU A 104 4.32 -3.94 -3.14
C LEU A 104 3.18 -4.30 -2.18
N ALA A 105 1.96 -3.94 -2.55
CA ALA A 105 0.76 -4.23 -1.76
C ALA A 105 0.11 -5.57 -2.10
N GLY A 106 0.60 -6.28 -3.13
CA GLY A 106 0.01 -7.52 -3.63
C GLY A 106 -1.35 -7.30 -4.29
N PHE A 107 -2.27 -8.23 -4.10
CA PHE A 107 -3.58 -8.23 -4.75
C PHE A 107 -4.73 -8.51 -3.78
N LEU A 108 -5.85 -7.86 -4.08
CA LEU A 108 -7.14 -8.06 -3.45
C LEU A 108 -7.82 -9.29 -4.03
N ASN A 109 -8.73 -9.84 -3.24
CA ASN A 109 -9.76 -10.76 -3.68
C ASN A 109 -11.14 -10.12 -3.41
N ARG A 110 -12.21 -10.80 -3.80
CA ARG A 110 -13.59 -10.35 -3.61
C ARG A 110 -14.43 -11.50 -3.06
N LEU A 111 -15.51 -11.16 -2.36
CA LEU A 111 -16.49 -12.14 -1.89
C LEU A 111 -17.03 -12.96 -3.09
N GLY A 112 -16.97 -14.28 -2.98
CA GLY A 112 -17.21 -15.27 -4.02
C GLY A 112 -15.94 -15.86 -4.66
N ASP A 113 -14.76 -15.26 -4.44
CA ASP A 113 -13.52 -15.71 -5.07
C ASP A 113 -12.94 -16.96 -4.38
N PRO A 114 -12.24 -17.85 -5.11
CA PRO A 114 -11.57 -19.01 -4.51
C PRO A 114 -10.54 -18.68 -3.43
N THR A 115 -10.06 -17.43 -3.38
CA THR A 115 -8.97 -16.98 -2.51
C THR A 115 -9.44 -15.99 -1.43
N GLU A 116 -10.71 -15.95 -1.06
CA GLU A 116 -11.23 -15.02 -0.02
C GLU A 116 -10.37 -14.95 1.26
N ALA A 117 -9.78 -16.05 1.71
CA ALA A 117 -8.95 -16.09 2.92
C ALA A 117 -7.54 -15.46 2.78
N SER A 118 -7.20 -14.88 1.62
CA SER A 118 -5.82 -14.53 1.25
C SER A 118 -5.41 -13.07 1.48
N GLY A 119 -6.23 -12.30 2.21
CA GLY A 119 -5.96 -10.89 2.50
C GLY A 119 -7.22 -10.06 2.70
N HIS A 120 -7.23 -8.85 2.13
CA HIS A 120 -8.40 -7.98 2.14
C HIS A 120 -9.38 -8.35 1.03
N THR A 121 -10.59 -8.72 1.44
CA THR A 121 -11.67 -9.17 0.55
C THR A 121 -12.66 -8.05 0.28
N LEU A 122 -12.73 -7.60 -0.96
CA LEU A 122 -13.75 -6.64 -1.39
C LEU A 122 -15.16 -7.19 -1.18
N ASP A 123 -16.06 -6.29 -0.80
CA ASP A 123 -17.47 -6.54 -0.44
C ASP A 123 -17.70 -7.38 0.83
N SER A 124 -16.65 -7.88 1.49
CA SER A 124 -16.81 -8.59 2.77
C SER A 124 -17.25 -7.62 3.87
N THR A 125 -18.25 -8.03 4.65
CA THR A 125 -18.73 -7.33 5.85
C THR A 125 -18.14 -7.89 7.14
N ASP A 126 -17.17 -8.82 7.01
CA ASP A 126 -16.53 -9.44 8.15
C ASP A 126 -15.75 -8.41 8.99
N LEU A 127 -15.63 -8.72 10.28
CA LEU A 127 -14.82 -7.91 11.19
C LEU A 127 -13.35 -8.01 10.81
N ALA A 128 -12.66 -6.87 10.80
CA ALA A 128 -11.22 -6.85 10.63
C ALA A 128 -10.51 -7.66 11.73
N PRO A 129 -9.51 -8.49 11.37
CA PRO A 129 -8.74 -9.29 12.33
C PRO A 129 -8.11 -8.44 13.43
N GLY A 130 -8.03 -8.99 14.65
CA GLY A 130 -7.40 -8.31 15.80
C GLY A 130 -8.30 -7.31 16.52
N SER A 131 -9.48 -7.03 15.99
CA SER A 131 -10.46 -6.17 16.63
C SER A 131 -10.89 -6.72 18.00
N THR A 132 -10.82 -5.90 19.05
CA THR A 132 -11.52 -6.14 20.32
C THR A 132 -12.84 -5.36 20.37
N GLY A 133 -13.85 -5.91 21.06
CA GLY A 133 -15.16 -5.27 21.16
C GLY A 133 -15.93 -5.23 19.84
N ALA A 134 -16.45 -4.06 19.44
CA ALA A 134 -17.26 -3.92 18.22
C ALA A 134 -16.44 -4.04 16.92
N GLY A 135 -15.12 -3.83 16.99
CA GLY A 135 -14.22 -3.92 15.85
C GLY A 135 -14.51 -2.97 14.70
N TRP A 136 -13.69 -3.03 13.67
CA TRP A 136 -13.97 -2.35 12.41
C TRP A 136 -14.57 -3.32 11.39
N SER A 137 -15.67 -2.90 10.76
CA SER A 137 -16.27 -3.49 9.56
C SER A 137 -17.01 -2.38 8.80
N ASP A 138 -17.36 -2.62 7.54
CA ASP A 138 -18.25 -1.77 6.77
C ASP A 138 -19.55 -2.54 6.46
N PRO A 139 -20.74 -2.05 6.87
CA PRO A 139 -22.00 -2.69 6.54
C PRO A 139 -22.27 -2.83 5.04
N ASN A 140 -21.62 -2.01 4.21
CA ASN A 140 -21.71 -2.07 2.75
C ASN A 140 -20.60 -2.94 2.13
N GLY A 141 -19.78 -3.59 2.96
CA GLY A 141 -18.64 -4.37 2.55
C GLY A 141 -17.36 -3.53 2.40
N LEU A 142 -16.21 -4.18 2.56
CA LEU A 142 -14.91 -3.56 2.33
C LEU A 142 -14.81 -3.03 0.90
N SER A 143 -14.36 -1.79 0.76
CA SER A 143 -14.19 -1.12 -0.51
C SER A 143 -12.87 -0.38 -0.60
N CYS A 144 -12.44 -0.09 -1.83
CA CYS A 144 -11.20 0.65 -2.10
C CYS A 144 -11.14 1.98 -1.33
N VAL A 145 -12.29 2.64 -1.13
CA VAL A 145 -12.37 3.94 -0.45
C VAL A 145 -12.38 3.87 1.07
N ASN A 146 -12.41 2.66 1.66
CA ASN A 146 -12.15 2.53 3.10
C ASN A 146 -10.66 2.78 3.42
N CYS A 147 -9.77 2.53 2.45
CA CYS A 147 -8.32 2.70 2.59
C CYS A 147 -7.78 3.89 1.79
N HIS A 148 -8.34 4.18 0.60
CA HIS A 148 -7.88 5.24 -0.30
C HIS A 148 -8.86 6.41 -0.40
N HIS A 149 -8.34 7.61 -0.66
CA HIS A 149 -9.13 8.79 -0.96
C HIS A 149 -9.32 8.91 -2.48
N GLN A 150 -10.55 8.65 -2.95
CA GLN A 150 -10.89 8.54 -4.37
C GLN A 150 -10.67 9.81 -5.20
N HIS A 151 -10.64 10.98 -4.56
CA HIS A 151 -10.39 12.27 -5.24
C HIS A 151 -8.97 12.80 -5.02
N GLY A 152 -8.05 11.94 -4.57
CA GLY A 152 -6.70 12.34 -4.20
C GLY A 152 -6.60 12.96 -2.82
N GLY A 153 -5.37 13.09 -2.31
CA GLY A 153 -5.06 13.43 -0.91
C GLY A 153 -5.45 14.82 -0.37
N SER A 154 -6.25 15.63 -1.07
CA SER A 154 -6.76 16.87 -0.50
C SER A 154 -8.03 16.56 0.28
N GLN A 155 -7.94 16.46 1.61
CA GLN A 155 -9.13 16.57 2.43
C GLN A 155 -9.75 17.95 2.17
N SER A 156 -11.06 18.01 1.94
CA SER A 156 -11.81 19.28 1.83
C SER A 156 -11.55 20.15 3.07
N GLY A 157 -10.62 21.10 2.97
CA GLY A 157 -10.22 22.01 4.05
C GLY A 157 -8.71 22.03 4.36
N THR A 158 -7.94 21.03 3.91
CA THR A 158 -6.47 21.06 3.94
C THR A 158 -5.97 21.09 2.51
N THR A 159 -5.33 22.19 2.11
CA THR A 159 -4.82 22.35 0.74
C THR A 159 -3.83 21.23 0.44
N TYR A 160 -4.11 20.45 -0.60
CA TYR A 160 -3.08 19.61 -1.21
C TYR A 160 -1.87 20.48 -1.55
N GLY A 161 -0.66 20.03 -1.21
CA GLY A 161 0.55 20.82 -1.35
C GLY A 161 0.86 21.76 -0.18
N GLN A 162 0.18 21.64 0.97
CA GLN A 162 0.77 22.15 2.21
C GLN A 162 2.11 21.43 2.44
N PRO A 163 3.22 22.15 2.68
CA PRO A 163 4.52 21.53 2.96
C PRO A 163 4.38 20.55 4.14
N GLY A 164 4.41 19.25 3.86
CA GLY A 164 4.17 18.23 4.88
C GLY A 164 3.11 17.19 4.57
N TYR A 165 2.13 17.46 3.70
CA TYR A 165 0.97 16.58 3.47
C TYR A 165 0.98 15.95 2.07
N SER A 166 1.53 14.74 1.98
CA SER A 166 1.59 13.95 0.74
C SER A 166 1.26 12.49 1.07
N PRO A 167 -0.03 12.10 1.13
CA PRO A 167 -0.40 10.73 1.45
C PRO A 167 0.11 9.79 0.35
N TYR A 168 0.89 8.79 0.77
CA TYR A 168 1.39 7.74 -0.09
C TYR A 168 0.23 7.06 -0.80
N ARG A 169 0.26 7.02 -2.14
CA ARG A 169 -0.78 6.38 -2.99
C ARG A 169 -2.23 6.72 -2.61
N ASN A 170 -2.47 7.95 -2.16
CA ASN A 170 -3.78 8.44 -1.70
C ASN A 170 -4.37 7.65 -0.53
N LEU A 171 -3.55 7.02 0.30
CA LEU A 171 -4.02 6.43 1.55
C LEU A 171 -4.75 7.51 2.38
N ARG A 172 -5.87 7.12 2.98
CA ARG A 172 -6.66 8.02 3.82
C ARG A 172 -5.89 8.38 5.08
N VAL A 173 -6.08 9.62 5.53
CA VAL A 173 -5.59 10.09 6.83
C VAL A 173 -6.32 9.45 8.02
N THR A 174 -7.39 8.71 7.73
CA THR A 174 -8.21 7.91 8.64
C THR A 174 -8.65 6.64 7.92
N ALA A 175 -7.95 5.54 8.15
CA ALA A 175 -8.48 4.22 7.86
C ALA A 175 -9.31 3.72 9.05
N GLY A 176 -10.43 3.08 8.75
CA GLY A 176 -11.34 2.54 9.75
C GLY A 176 -11.74 3.51 10.86
N GLN A 177 -11.45 3.14 12.10
CA GLN A 177 -11.74 3.89 13.33
C GLN A 177 -10.56 4.76 13.80
N ALA A 178 -9.49 4.91 13.00
CA ALA A 178 -8.36 5.74 13.37
C ALA A 178 -8.80 7.19 13.67
N ALA A 179 -8.29 7.77 14.75
CA ALA A 179 -8.59 9.15 15.12
C ALA A 179 -8.21 10.12 14.00
N SER A 180 -9.15 11.02 13.65
CA SER A 180 -9.03 11.98 12.56
C SER A 180 -7.95 13.02 12.83
N ASN A 181 -6.74 12.82 12.24
CA ASN A 181 -5.58 13.73 12.12
C ASN A 181 -4.20 13.09 12.44
N THR A 182 -4.09 11.77 12.69
CA THR A 182 -2.84 11.19 13.24
C THR A 182 -2.12 10.14 12.39
N THR A 183 -2.62 9.80 11.18
CA THR A 183 -2.17 8.58 10.45
C THR A 183 -1.81 8.83 8.98
N VAL A 184 -1.26 10.00 8.65
CA VAL A 184 -0.82 10.24 7.27
C VAL A 184 0.47 9.48 7.02
N VAL A 185 0.40 8.41 6.22
CA VAL A 185 1.59 7.76 5.67
C VAL A 185 2.13 8.66 4.57
N THR A 186 3.24 9.33 4.82
CA THR A 186 3.79 10.37 3.95
C THR A 186 4.88 9.85 3.02
N TYR A 187 5.04 10.50 1.87
CA TYR A 187 6.14 10.25 0.95
C TYR A 187 6.57 11.53 0.23
N ASN A 188 7.76 11.51 -0.40
CA ASN A 188 8.24 12.63 -1.20
C ASN A 188 7.90 12.42 -2.69
N TYR A 189 6.86 13.11 -3.16
CA TYR A 189 6.38 12.98 -4.54
C TYR A 189 7.15 13.80 -5.58
N THR A 190 7.96 14.78 -5.16
CA THR A 190 8.67 15.67 -6.08
C THR A 190 10.12 15.26 -6.32
N ALA A 191 10.66 14.35 -5.51
CA ALA A 191 12.07 13.96 -5.55
C ALA A 191 12.25 12.44 -5.41
N HIS A 192 11.65 11.66 -6.32
CA HIS A 192 11.90 10.22 -6.42
C HIS A 192 13.41 9.93 -6.52
N GLY A 193 13.85 8.83 -5.91
CA GLY A 193 15.27 8.47 -5.84
C GLY A 193 16.08 9.26 -4.81
N THR A 194 15.50 10.27 -4.16
CA THR A 194 16.10 10.96 -3.01
C THR A 194 15.36 10.60 -1.73
N ASN A 195 16.06 9.95 -0.79
CA ASN A 195 15.45 9.55 0.47
C ASN A 195 15.30 10.76 1.43
N ASP A 196 14.07 11.18 1.66
CA ASP A 196 13.70 12.15 2.69
C ASP A 196 13.29 11.42 3.97
N LEU A 197 14.22 11.34 4.94
CA LEU A 197 14.02 10.64 6.21
C LEU A 197 12.92 11.25 7.11
N THR A 198 12.38 12.42 6.74
CA THR A 198 11.22 12.99 7.42
C THR A 198 9.89 12.41 6.94
N ARG A 199 9.92 11.54 5.92
CA ARG A 199 8.75 10.89 5.30
C ARG A 199 8.74 9.41 5.57
N ASP A 200 7.56 8.81 5.67
CA ASP A 200 7.40 7.38 5.98
C ASP A 200 7.81 6.47 4.82
N VAL A 201 7.67 6.92 3.57
CA VAL A 201 7.95 6.12 2.38
C VAL A 201 9.01 6.77 1.51
N PHE A 202 9.99 5.95 1.12
CA PHE A 202 10.98 6.27 0.11
C PHE A 202 10.68 5.49 -1.18
N GLU A 203 10.35 6.22 -2.24
CA GLU A 203 10.26 5.66 -3.59
C GLU A 203 11.60 5.86 -4.32
N ARG A 204 12.23 4.76 -4.71
CA ARG A 204 13.50 4.76 -5.46
C ARG A 204 13.32 5.27 -6.87
N GLN A 205 12.16 4.99 -7.45
CA GLN A 205 11.80 5.35 -8.81
C GLN A 205 10.38 5.89 -8.85
N ALA A 206 10.13 6.77 -9.82
CA ALA A 206 8.81 7.36 -9.99
C ALA A 206 7.83 6.32 -10.53
N ALA A 207 6.62 6.30 -10.00
CA ALA A 207 5.49 5.54 -10.54
C ALA A 207 5.64 4.01 -10.53
N GLU A 208 6.59 3.44 -9.77
CA GLU A 208 6.78 1.99 -9.70
C GLU A 208 6.08 1.39 -8.49
N TYR A 209 5.43 0.25 -8.73
CA TYR A 209 4.63 -0.49 -7.74
C TYR A 209 5.31 -1.77 -7.33
N ASP A 210 6.48 -2.06 -7.90
CA ASP A 210 7.30 -3.16 -7.48
C ASP A 210 7.75 -2.95 -6.04
N GLU A 211 7.75 -4.03 -5.28
CA GLU A 211 8.31 -4.08 -3.95
C GLU A 211 9.78 -3.62 -3.93
N ALA A 212 10.56 -3.86 -4.98
CA ALA A 212 11.96 -3.47 -5.07
C ALA A 212 12.18 -1.95 -5.00
N ASP A 213 11.20 -1.16 -5.44
CA ASP A 213 11.34 0.29 -5.63
C ASP A 213 10.78 1.12 -4.47
N VAL A 214 10.30 0.46 -3.42
CA VAL A 214 9.73 1.14 -2.25
C VAL A 214 10.35 0.64 -0.96
N ASP A 215 10.84 1.57 -0.15
CA ASP A 215 11.29 1.31 1.21
C ASP A 215 10.62 2.25 2.21
N TRP A 216 10.77 1.93 3.50
CA TRP A 216 9.96 2.52 4.56
C TRP A 216 10.88 3.17 5.59
N ASN A 217 10.85 4.48 5.71
CA ASN A 217 11.57 5.10 6.80
C ASN A 217 10.78 4.94 8.12
N GLU A 218 11.43 5.28 9.23
CA GLU A 218 10.81 5.41 10.55
C GLU A 218 11.06 6.82 11.09
N PRO A 219 10.39 7.87 10.55
CA PRO A 219 10.64 9.25 10.98
C PRO A 219 10.40 9.47 12.49
N ASN A 220 9.54 8.64 13.09
CA ASN A 220 9.28 8.60 14.52
C ASN A 220 9.36 7.16 15.04
N SER A 221 10.45 6.84 15.73
CA SER A 221 10.71 5.52 16.31
C SER A 221 9.87 5.18 17.54
N ALA A 222 8.99 6.08 17.98
CA ALA A 222 7.99 5.81 19.01
C ALA A 222 6.57 5.70 18.43
N ASP A 223 6.38 6.01 17.13
CA ASP A 223 5.05 6.30 16.59
C ASP A 223 4.95 6.12 15.06
N SER A 224 4.92 4.87 14.60
CA SER A 224 4.85 4.52 13.17
C SER A 224 3.50 4.89 12.54
N ALA A 225 3.52 5.75 11.51
CA ALA A 225 2.31 6.16 10.80
C ALA A 225 1.64 4.98 10.07
N ILE A 226 2.43 4.09 9.46
CA ILE A 226 1.89 2.90 8.77
C ILE A 226 1.27 1.91 9.77
N ALA A 227 1.87 1.74 10.96
CA ALA A 227 1.29 0.91 12.01
C ALA A 227 -0.05 1.48 12.49
N LYS A 228 -0.15 2.80 12.68
CA LYS A 228 -1.42 3.46 13.02
C LYS A 228 -2.46 3.37 11.92
N PHE A 229 -2.05 3.51 10.66
CA PHE A 229 -2.96 3.37 9.52
C PHE A 229 -3.60 1.98 9.52
N CYS A 230 -2.80 0.92 9.64
CA CYS A 230 -3.31 -0.45 9.75
C CYS A 230 -4.15 -0.63 11.03
N GLY A 231 -3.69 -0.01 12.13
CA GLY A 231 -4.36 0.01 13.44
C GLY A 231 -5.76 0.61 13.46
N GLY A 232 -6.08 1.43 12.46
CA GLY A 232 -7.42 1.98 12.28
C GLY A 232 -8.49 0.90 12.07
N CYS A 233 -8.12 -0.24 11.47
CA CYS A 233 -9.02 -1.38 11.27
C CYS A 233 -8.61 -2.58 12.12
N HIS A 234 -7.32 -2.87 12.17
CA HIS A 234 -6.76 -4.00 12.90
C HIS A 234 -6.45 -3.59 14.34
N GLY A 235 -7.27 -4.02 15.31
CA GLY A 235 -7.05 -3.74 16.73
C GLY A 235 -5.76 -4.35 17.30
N ASP A 236 -5.52 -4.21 18.61
CA ASP A 236 -4.54 -4.92 19.47
C ASP A 236 -3.12 -5.21 18.94
N PHE A 237 -2.66 -4.53 17.89
CA PHE A 237 -1.37 -4.82 17.26
C PHE A 237 -0.52 -3.56 17.04
N HIS A 238 -0.90 -2.42 17.59
CA HIS A 238 -0.14 -1.18 17.48
C HIS A 238 -0.02 -0.47 18.84
N GLY A 239 1.00 0.36 19.02
CA GLY A 239 1.22 1.13 20.23
C GLY A 239 2.67 1.08 20.71
N GLN A 240 2.89 1.52 21.96
CA GLN A 240 4.21 1.47 22.57
C GLN A 240 4.49 0.10 23.20
N VAL A 241 5.76 -0.30 23.18
CA VAL A 241 6.22 -1.49 23.91
C VAL A 241 5.89 -1.35 25.40
N GLY A 242 5.39 -2.42 26.00
CA GLY A 242 4.89 -2.43 27.37
C GLY A 242 3.42 -2.06 27.53
N SER A 243 2.75 -1.59 26.47
CA SER A 243 1.30 -1.41 26.47
C SER A 243 0.57 -2.75 26.44
N ALA A 244 -0.71 -2.75 26.83
CA ALA A 244 -1.54 -3.95 26.82
C ALA A 244 -1.68 -4.56 25.41
N GLN A 245 -1.62 -3.73 24.37
CA GLN A 245 -1.76 -4.13 22.97
C GLN A 245 -0.47 -4.77 22.44
N ILE A 246 0.69 -4.20 22.75
CA ILE A 246 1.98 -4.67 22.22
C ILE A 246 2.61 -5.76 23.10
N GLY A 247 2.35 -5.76 24.39
CA GLY A 247 3.03 -6.63 25.34
C GLY A 247 4.47 -6.17 25.61
N GLY A 248 5.23 -7.05 26.27
CA GLY A 248 6.52 -6.74 26.88
C GLY A 248 6.37 -6.32 28.34
N VAL A 249 7.20 -6.88 29.22
CA VAL A 249 7.28 -6.51 30.63
C VAL A 249 8.58 -5.74 30.84
N ALA A 250 8.50 -4.52 31.37
CA ALA A 250 9.70 -3.72 31.63
C ALA A 250 10.70 -4.50 32.52
N SER A 251 11.94 -4.62 32.06
CA SER A 251 13.01 -5.36 32.73
C SER A 251 14.35 -4.67 32.50
N GLY A 252 14.92 -4.10 33.56
CA GLY A 252 16.15 -3.31 33.47
C GLY A 252 15.99 -2.10 32.53
N ALA A 253 16.90 -1.97 31.57
CA ALA A 253 16.89 -0.91 30.56
C ALA A 253 16.04 -1.25 29.31
N GLY A 254 15.30 -2.37 29.32
CA GLY A 254 14.52 -2.82 28.18
C GLY A 254 13.23 -3.52 28.58
N PHE A 255 12.77 -4.43 27.72
CA PHE A 255 11.58 -5.24 27.93
C PHE A 255 11.94 -6.74 27.88
N ALA A 256 11.34 -7.51 28.77
CA ALA A 256 11.31 -8.97 28.76
C ALA A 256 9.97 -9.46 28.18
N ASP A 257 9.85 -10.76 27.93
CA ASP A 257 8.69 -11.45 27.35
C ASP A 257 8.39 -11.12 25.88
N PHE A 258 7.32 -11.72 25.36
CA PHE A 258 6.88 -11.57 23.99
C PHE A 258 6.37 -10.14 23.73
N VAL A 259 6.96 -9.51 22.72
CA VAL A 259 6.58 -8.20 22.19
C VAL A 259 6.00 -8.42 20.80
N ARG A 260 4.78 -7.93 20.57
CA ARG A 260 4.12 -7.99 19.26
C ARG A 260 4.69 -6.92 18.34
N HIS A 261 4.82 -7.26 17.06
CA HIS A 261 5.02 -6.27 15.99
C HIS A 261 3.67 -6.09 15.27
N PRO A 262 3.40 -4.95 14.62
CA PRO A 262 4.25 -3.76 14.51
C PRO A 262 4.37 -2.97 15.82
N ALA A 263 5.59 -2.64 16.24
CA ALA A 263 5.80 -1.65 17.27
C ALA A 263 7.06 -0.87 16.94
N ALA A 264 6.92 0.45 16.85
CA ALA A 264 8.04 1.34 16.57
C ALA A 264 9.13 1.13 17.63
N GLY A 265 10.39 1.15 17.20
CA GLY A 265 11.55 0.92 18.08
C GLY A 265 11.77 -0.53 18.52
N VAL A 266 10.95 -1.51 18.09
CA VAL A 266 11.20 -2.95 18.28
C VAL A 266 12.19 -3.45 17.23
N ASN A 267 13.44 -3.03 17.39
CA ASN A 267 14.50 -3.32 16.44
C ASN A 267 14.97 -4.77 16.49
N ILE A 268 15.21 -5.36 15.31
CA ILE A 268 15.73 -6.74 15.19
C ILE A 268 17.08 -6.84 15.90
N GLY A 269 17.19 -7.82 16.82
CA GLY A 269 18.43 -8.13 17.55
C GLY A 269 18.80 -7.16 18.68
N VAL A 270 17.95 -6.17 19.00
CA VAL A 270 18.23 -5.19 20.06
C VAL A 270 17.54 -5.54 21.37
N LEU A 271 16.30 -6.03 21.32
CA LEU A 271 15.60 -6.49 22.53
C LEU A 271 16.28 -7.78 23.03
N GLY A 272 16.51 -7.85 24.35
CA GLY A 272 17.18 -8.98 25.00
C GLY A 272 16.47 -10.33 24.79
N GLY A 273 17.10 -11.42 25.22
CA GLY A 273 16.52 -12.78 25.12
C GLY A 273 16.98 -13.60 23.91
N GLY A 274 17.68 -13.00 22.94
CA GLY A 274 18.38 -13.74 21.87
C GLY A 274 17.46 -14.41 20.84
N HIS A 275 16.19 -14.05 20.81
CA HIS A 275 15.19 -14.65 19.93
C HIS A 275 15.12 -14.01 18.54
N SER A 276 15.49 -12.73 18.40
CA SER A 276 15.68 -12.08 17.10
C SER A 276 17.17 -11.85 16.83
N SER A 277 17.59 -11.86 15.56
CA SER A 277 18.99 -11.74 15.19
C SER A 277 19.15 -10.89 13.94
N LEU A 278 19.85 -9.76 14.10
CA LEU A 278 20.21 -8.90 12.99
C LEU A 278 21.16 -9.64 12.03
N THR A 279 22.11 -10.41 12.55
CA THR A 279 23.00 -11.25 11.72
C THR A 279 22.21 -12.22 10.85
N LEU A 280 21.17 -12.87 11.41
CA LEU A 280 20.30 -13.76 10.65
C LEU A 280 19.55 -13.02 9.54
N PHE A 281 18.88 -11.92 9.88
CA PHE A 281 18.16 -11.09 8.89
C PHE A 281 19.07 -10.67 7.74
N ASN A 282 20.32 -10.32 8.04
CA ASN A 282 21.27 -9.90 7.03
C ASN A 282 21.83 -11.02 6.16
N ALA A 283 21.77 -12.27 6.63
CA ALA A 283 22.22 -13.42 5.86
C ALA A 283 21.28 -13.75 4.69
N HIS A 284 20.07 -13.19 4.67
CA HIS A 284 19.09 -13.41 3.61
C HIS A 284 19.33 -12.50 2.41
N THR A 285 19.22 -13.06 1.20
CA THR A 285 19.27 -12.30 -0.05
C THR A 285 17.98 -11.51 -0.22
N ASN A 286 16.85 -12.21 -0.14
CA ASN A 286 15.51 -11.62 -0.21
C ASN A 286 15.05 -11.31 1.22
N LYS A 287 15.13 -10.06 1.64
CA LYS A 287 14.71 -9.65 2.98
C LYS A 287 13.27 -9.21 2.96
N VAL A 288 12.52 -9.46 4.03
CA VAL A 288 11.25 -8.75 4.25
C VAL A 288 11.49 -7.25 4.39
N LYS A 289 10.49 -6.45 4.03
CA LYS A 289 10.54 -5.00 4.23
C LYS A 289 10.56 -4.68 5.71
N VAL A 290 11.35 -3.69 6.11
CA VAL A 290 11.44 -3.19 7.48
C VAL A 290 11.42 -1.67 7.41
N MET A 291 11.16 -1.02 8.54
CA MET A 291 11.31 0.43 8.66
C MET A 291 12.73 0.78 9.12
N SER A 292 13.22 1.98 8.77
CA SER A 292 14.52 2.48 9.23
C SER A 292 14.52 3.99 9.49
N PRO A 293 14.89 4.47 10.69
CA PRO A 293 15.05 5.91 10.93
C PRO A 293 16.23 6.54 10.18
N THR A 294 17.25 5.77 9.77
CA THR A 294 18.41 6.31 9.02
C THR A 294 18.37 6.07 7.51
N GLY A 295 17.34 5.36 7.03
CA GLY A 295 17.22 4.96 5.62
C GLY A 295 18.20 3.85 5.23
N VAL A 296 18.61 3.03 6.20
CA VAL A 296 19.51 1.89 6.02
C VAL A 296 18.79 0.62 6.46
N TRP A 297 18.10 -0.02 5.50
CA TRP A 297 17.30 -1.23 5.73
C TRP A 297 18.12 -2.54 5.86
N GLY A 298 19.39 -2.45 6.23
CA GLY A 298 20.35 -3.55 6.20
C GLY A 298 21.51 -3.43 7.20
N ALA A 299 22.51 -4.33 7.04
CA ALA A 299 23.35 -4.91 8.10
C ALA A 299 24.21 -4.03 9.01
N THR A 300 24.28 -2.73 8.80
CA THR A 300 25.31 -1.90 9.42
C THR A 300 24.86 -1.18 10.69
N HIS A 301 23.57 -1.20 11.03
CA HIS A 301 23.05 -0.41 12.15
C HIS A 301 22.11 -1.22 13.07
N PRO A 302 22.66 -1.83 14.14
CA PRO A 302 21.84 -2.33 15.24
C PRO A 302 20.97 -1.18 15.78
N GLY A 303 19.64 -1.38 15.83
CA GLY A 303 18.71 -0.34 16.27
C GLY A 303 18.04 0.47 15.17
N ASP A 304 18.18 0.05 13.91
CA ASP A 304 17.69 0.79 12.74
C ASP A 304 16.79 -0.05 11.81
N VAL A 305 16.46 -1.28 12.18
CA VAL A 305 15.61 -2.17 11.38
C VAL A 305 14.44 -2.65 12.22
N THR A 306 13.30 -1.99 12.02
CA THR A 306 12.07 -2.22 12.79
C THR A 306 11.05 -2.97 11.95
N PRO A 307 10.63 -4.20 12.33
CA PRO A 307 9.53 -4.89 11.68
C PRO A 307 8.21 -4.13 11.88
N THR A 308 7.36 -4.16 10.86
CA THR A 308 6.03 -3.55 10.86
C THR A 308 5.02 -4.45 10.14
N CYS A 309 3.77 -4.00 9.94
CA CYS A 309 2.71 -4.80 9.29
C CYS A 309 3.18 -5.38 7.94
N ILE A 310 3.78 -4.50 7.14
CA ILE A 310 4.26 -4.79 5.78
C ILE A 310 5.51 -5.68 5.74
N SER A 311 6.15 -5.94 6.87
CA SER A 311 7.21 -6.95 6.96
C SER A 311 6.65 -8.35 6.76
N CYS A 312 5.41 -8.57 7.19
CA CYS A 312 4.77 -9.87 7.18
C CYS A 312 3.63 -9.96 6.18
N HIS A 313 2.96 -8.84 5.89
CA HIS A 313 1.74 -8.80 5.10
C HIS A 313 1.89 -7.95 3.85
N LYS A 314 1.24 -8.38 2.77
CA LYS A 314 0.89 -7.51 1.65
C LYS A 314 -0.38 -6.73 1.99
N GLY A 315 -0.37 -5.42 1.77
CA GLY A 315 -1.45 -4.52 2.20
C GLY A 315 -2.82 -4.82 1.60
N HIS A 316 -2.88 -5.34 0.37
CA HIS A 316 -4.10 -5.84 -0.27
C HIS A 316 -4.32 -7.33 -0.04
N GLY A 317 -3.24 -8.09 0.17
CA GLY A 317 -3.26 -9.54 0.21
C GLY A 317 -2.34 -10.15 -0.83
N ASN A 318 -2.33 -11.48 -0.92
CA ASN A 318 -1.63 -12.23 -1.96
C ASN A 318 -2.26 -13.62 -2.08
N GLY A 319 -1.53 -14.64 -2.53
CA GLY A 319 -2.02 -16.01 -2.65
C GLY A 319 -1.95 -16.82 -1.35
N ASN A 320 -1.34 -16.30 -0.29
CA ASN A 320 -1.23 -16.97 0.99
C ASN A 320 -2.32 -16.50 1.96
N ALA A 321 -2.67 -17.34 2.93
CA ALA A 321 -3.62 -16.99 3.97
C ALA A 321 -3.21 -15.70 4.70
N PHE A 322 -4.19 -14.82 4.94
CA PHE A 322 -4.01 -13.53 5.61
C PHE A 322 -3.02 -12.57 4.92
N GLY A 323 -2.72 -12.79 3.64
CA GLY A 323 -1.78 -11.96 2.88
C GLY A 323 -0.32 -12.12 3.33
N LEU A 324 0.03 -13.24 3.98
CA LEU A 324 1.36 -13.46 4.55
C LEU A 324 2.44 -13.64 3.48
N LEU A 325 3.65 -13.16 3.78
CA LEU A 325 4.82 -13.27 2.91
C LEU A 325 5.71 -14.43 3.32
N PHE A 326 5.44 -15.63 2.81
CA PHE A 326 6.30 -16.79 3.04
C PHE A 326 7.62 -16.62 2.28
N ARG A 327 8.57 -15.97 2.94
CA ARG A 327 9.87 -15.60 2.38
C ARG A 327 10.96 -16.32 3.16
N GLN A 328 11.61 -17.31 2.56
CA GLN A 328 12.70 -18.04 3.21
C GLN A 328 14.01 -17.23 3.18
N GLY A 329 14.13 -16.30 2.24
CA GLY A 329 15.28 -15.43 2.05
C GLY A 329 16.18 -15.84 0.89
N THR A 330 15.75 -16.85 0.12
CA THR A 330 16.48 -17.41 -1.03
C THR A 330 15.52 -17.64 -2.20
N GLY A 331 16.05 -17.71 -3.43
CA GLY A 331 15.24 -17.90 -4.63
C GLY A 331 14.77 -16.59 -5.28
N THR A 332 13.72 -16.70 -6.10
CA THR A 332 13.16 -15.56 -6.85
C THR A 332 12.01 -14.93 -6.08
N LEU A 333 11.95 -13.60 -6.03
CA LEU A 333 10.83 -12.88 -5.41
C LEU A 333 9.52 -13.15 -6.15
N THR A 334 8.43 -13.26 -5.39
CA THR A 334 7.07 -13.43 -5.90
C THR A 334 6.08 -12.65 -5.03
N GLU A 335 4.82 -12.55 -5.47
CA GLU A 335 3.73 -11.95 -4.68
C GLU A 335 3.55 -12.61 -3.29
N ASN A 336 3.93 -13.89 -3.18
CA ASN A 336 3.74 -14.71 -1.99
C ASN A 336 4.96 -14.73 -1.07
N GLY A 337 6.03 -13.99 -1.39
CA GLY A 337 7.30 -14.01 -0.67
C GLY A 337 8.47 -14.28 -1.60
N ASP A 338 9.04 -15.48 -1.55
CA ASP A 338 10.00 -15.98 -2.54
C ASP A 338 9.74 -17.44 -2.89
N THR A 339 10.29 -17.93 -3.99
CA THR A 339 10.05 -19.31 -4.47
C THR A 339 10.54 -20.40 -3.53
N ALA A 340 11.36 -20.06 -2.54
CA ALA A 340 11.88 -21.01 -1.57
C ALA A 340 11.02 -21.07 -0.29
N GLY A 341 10.27 -20.00 0.01
CA GLY A 341 9.33 -19.96 1.13
C GLY A 341 7.96 -20.52 0.78
N ASN A 342 7.40 -21.29 1.72
CA ASN A 342 6.07 -21.90 1.57
C ASN A 342 5.29 -22.03 2.89
N GLN A 343 5.86 -21.57 4.01
CA GLN A 343 5.22 -21.64 5.32
C GLN A 343 5.53 -20.42 6.19
N LEU A 344 4.80 -20.28 7.29
CA LEU A 344 4.94 -19.16 8.23
C LEU A 344 6.34 -19.14 8.87
N GLU A 345 6.94 -20.30 9.09
CA GLU A 345 8.28 -20.45 9.67
C GLU A 345 9.36 -19.84 8.79
N ASP A 346 9.18 -19.84 7.46
CA ASP A 346 10.09 -19.15 6.53
C ASP A 346 10.10 -17.65 6.80
N LEU A 347 8.89 -17.07 6.87
CA LEU A 347 8.68 -15.66 7.19
C LEU A 347 9.27 -15.31 8.56
N CYS A 348 8.91 -16.06 9.61
CA CYS A 348 9.43 -15.80 10.94
C CYS A 348 10.95 -16.00 11.02
N GLY A 349 11.48 -16.96 10.25
CA GLY A 349 12.90 -17.28 10.10
C GLY A 349 13.72 -16.18 9.43
N GLN A 350 13.08 -15.15 8.87
CA GLN A 350 13.76 -13.92 8.43
C GLN A 350 14.47 -13.23 9.60
N CYS A 351 13.84 -13.20 10.78
CA CYS A 351 14.33 -12.41 11.90
C CYS A 351 14.60 -13.26 13.15
N HIS A 352 13.91 -14.41 13.29
CA HIS A 352 13.93 -15.21 14.51
C HIS A 352 14.71 -16.52 14.35
N VAL A 353 15.62 -16.78 15.30
CA VAL A 353 16.45 -18.00 15.28
C VAL A 353 15.61 -19.27 15.44
N GLN A 354 14.46 -19.19 16.11
CA GLN A 354 13.50 -20.29 16.28
C GLN A 354 12.88 -20.73 14.96
N GLY A 355 12.61 -19.80 14.05
CA GLY A 355 12.09 -20.13 12.72
C GLY A 355 13.03 -21.07 11.98
N ARG A 356 14.35 -20.96 12.20
CA ARG A 356 15.35 -21.84 11.57
C ARG A 356 15.40 -23.27 12.08
N TYR A 357 14.96 -23.55 13.31
CA TYR A 357 15.12 -24.89 13.89
C TYR A 357 14.28 -25.96 13.18
N PHE A 358 13.18 -25.56 12.54
CA PHE A 358 12.35 -26.46 11.74
C PHE A 358 13.05 -26.96 10.46
N PHE A 359 14.03 -26.23 9.93
CA PHE A 359 14.68 -26.57 8.66
C PHE A 359 15.92 -27.45 8.82
N ASN A 360 16.57 -27.43 9.99
CA ASN A 360 17.80 -28.19 10.24
C ASN A 360 17.55 -29.56 10.89
N ASN A 361 16.31 -29.88 11.26
CA ASN A 361 15.89 -31.18 11.77
C ASN A 361 14.49 -31.51 11.23
N PRO A 362 14.39 -31.98 9.97
CA PRO A 362 13.12 -32.41 9.37
C PRO A 362 12.49 -33.61 10.09
#